data_AF-A0AAV2NBB9-F1
#
_entry.id   AF-A0AAV2NBB9-F1
#
_cell.length_a   1.000
_cell.length_b   1.000
_cell.length_c   1.000
_cell.angle_alpha   90.00
_cell.angle_beta   90.00
_cell.angle_gamma   90.00
#
_symmetry.space_group_name_H-M   'P 1'
#
loop_
_entity.id
_entity.type
_entity.pdbx_description
1 polymer ?
#
loop_
_entity_poly.entity_id
_entity_poly.type
_entity_poly.pdbx_seq_one_letter_code
_entity_poly.pdbx_strand_id
1 'polypeptide(L)'
;MGETTVEIDYNKKKKYLSLIISEGGGCDILGRDWFEELGISVQGVFGIDGRNNSMKIYELFPTVFGGELGQFKGEPIKLELNKGTTPIFLKHRQVPFALKPAVEKELDQLVQ
;
A
#
# COMPACT_ATOMS: atom_id res chain seq x y z
N MET A 1 -3.42 -44.01 10.60
CA MET A 1 -4.40 -42.90 10.46
C MET A 1 -5.70 -43.45 9.89
N GLY A 2 -6.84 -43.11 10.49
CA GLY A 2 -8.17 -43.58 10.06
C GLY A 2 -9.15 -42.43 9.86
N GLU A 3 -10.22 -42.67 9.12
CA GLU A 3 -11.30 -41.71 8.90
C GLU A 3 -12.60 -42.31 9.40
N THR A 4 -13.38 -41.53 10.14
CA THR A 4 -14.70 -41.94 10.62
C THR A 4 -15.69 -40.79 10.55
N THR A 5 -16.97 -41.09 10.40
CA THR A 5 -18.02 -40.07 10.41
C THR A 5 -18.60 -39.95 11.81
N VAL A 6 -18.61 -38.74 12.37
CA VAL A 6 -19.13 -38.46 13.71
C VAL A 6 -20.30 -37.50 13.65
N GLU A 7 -21.29 -37.71 14.53
CA GLU A 7 -22.35 -36.73 14.76
C GLU A 7 -21.82 -35.59 15.63
N ILE A 8 -22.00 -34.36 15.16
CA ILE A 8 -21.52 -33.15 15.83
C ILE A 8 -22.73 -32.28 16.14
N ASP A 9 -22.80 -31.80 17.37
CA ASP A 9 -23.73 -30.76 17.81
C ASP A 9 -22.94 -29.49 18.10
N TYR A 10 -23.07 -28.50 17.22
CA TYR A 10 -22.41 -27.20 17.37
C TYR A 10 -23.33 -26.07 16.94
N ASN A 11 -23.47 -25.05 17.81
CA ASN A 11 -24.30 -23.88 17.55
C ASN A 11 -25.74 -24.22 17.09
N LYS A 12 -26.35 -25.23 17.73
CA LYS A 12 -27.70 -25.77 17.41
C LYS A 12 -27.82 -26.44 16.04
N LYS A 13 -26.70 -26.73 15.37
CA LYS A 13 -26.65 -27.53 14.15
C LYS A 13 -26.16 -28.92 14.50
N LYS A 14 -26.94 -29.93 14.10
CA LYS A 14 -26.55 -31.34 14.18
C LYS A 14 -26.18 -31.84 12.80
N LYS A 15 -24.94 -32.30 12.62
CA LYS A 15 -24.49 -32.83 11.33
C LYS A 15 -23.46 -33.93 11.49
N TYR A 16 -23.45 -34.85 10.52
CA TYR A 16 -22.45 -35.90 10.39
C TYR A 16 -21.30 -35.39 9.52
N LEU A 17 -20.09 -35.28 10.08
CA LEU A 17 -18.89 -34.85 9.36
C LEU A 17 -17.73 -35.83 9.56
N SER A 18 -16.75 -35.77 8.67
CA SER A 18 -15.60 -36.65 8.69
C SER A 18 -14.57 -36.21 9.73
N LEU A 19 -14.13 -37.14 10.58
CA LEU A 19 -13.09 -36.95 11.58
C LEU A 19 -11.90 -37.84 11.24
N ILE A 20 -10.72 -37.24 11.16
CA ILE A 20 -9.47 -37.97 10.90
C ILE A 20 -8.84 -38.31 12.24
N ILE A 21 -8.74 -39.60 12.54
CA ILE A 21 -8.14 -40.15 13.75
C ILE A 21 -6.64 -40.32 13.52
N SER A 22 -5.85 -39.60 14.31
CA SER A 22 -4.40 -39.72 14.31
C SER A 22 -3.95 -40.95 15.10
N GLU A 23 -2.90 -41.61 14.64
CA GLU A 23 -2.38 -42.82 15.28
C GLU A 23 -1.39 -42.43 16.39
N GLY A 24 -1.53 -42.99 17.60
CA GLY A 24 -0.64 -42.71 18.72
C GLY A 24 -1.15 -41.69 19.76
N GLY A 25 -2.46 -41.43 19.82
CA GLY A 25 -3.07 -40.60 20.87
C GLY A 25 -2.91 -39.09 20.69
N GLY A 26 -2.55 -38.63 19.48
CA GLY A 26 -2.62 -37.22 19.11
C GLY A 26 -4.08 -36.75 18.97
N CYS A 27 -4.29 -35.43 19.04
CA CYS A 27 -5.61 -34.85 18.82
C CYS A 27 -6.17 -35.25 17.44
N ASP A 28 -7.47 -35.55 17.40
CA ASP A 28 -8.17 -35.80 16.15
C ASP A 28 -8.20 -34.53 15.30
N ILE A 29 -8.10 -34.71 13.97
CA ILE A 29 -7.96 -33.62 13.03
C ILE A 29 -9.31 -33.34 12.39
N LEU A 30 -9.73 -32.08 12.50
CA LEU A 30 -10.91 -31.55 11.82
C LEU A 30 -10.55 -31.10 10.41
N GLY A 31 -11.29 -31.59 9.42
CA GLY A 31 -11.11 -31.19 8.03
C GLY A 31 -11.65 -29.78 7.73
N ARG A 32 -11.38 -29.31 6.50
CA ARG A 32 -11.89 -28.01 6.02
C ARG A 32 -13.39 -28.02 5.73
N ASP A 33 -13.96 -29.20 5.48
CA ASP A 33 -15.39 -29.45 5.34
C ASP A 33 -16.20 -29.01 6.57
N TRP A 34 -15.57 -29.01 7.75
CA TRP A 34 -16.20 -28.52 8.98
C TRP A 34 -16.43 -27.00 8.97
N PHE A 35 -15.62 -26.24 8.23
CA PHE A 35 -15.69 -24.77 8.26
C PHE A 35 -17.00 -24.26 7.65
N GLU A 36 -17.37 -24.79 6.48
CA GLU A 36 -18.61 -24.39 5.80
C GLU A 36 -19.84 -24.81 6.61
N GLU A 37 -19.86 -26.05 7.06
CA GLU A 37 -21.03 -26.66 7.69
C GLU A 37 -21.35 -26.07 9.07
N LEU A 38 -20.29 -25.86 9.86
CA LEU A 38 -20.41 -25.24 11.18
C LEU A 38 -20.46 -23.72 11.10
N GLY A 39 -20.20 -23.13 9.92
CA GLY A 39 -20.13 -21.68 9.73
C GLY A 39 -18.92 -21.04 10.43
N ILE A 40 -17.84 -21.80 10.58
CA ILE A 40 -16.59 -21.29 11.15
C ILE A 40 -15.91 -20.46 10.06
N SER A 41 -15.68 -19.18 10.35
CA SER A 41 -14.90 -18.29 9.49
C SER A 41 -13.59 -17.94 10.18
N VAL A 42 -12.47 -18.13 9.48
CA VAL A 42 -11.17 -17.64 9.95
C VAL A 42 -11.10 -16.16 9.59
N GLN A 43 -11.33 -15.29 10.56
CA GLN A 43 -11.17 -13.84 10.38
C GLN A 43 -9.76 -13.43 10.80
N GLY A 44 -9.09 -12.59 10.00
CA GLY A 44 -7.79 -11.99 10.36
C GLY A 44 -6.53 -12.58 9.72
N VAL A 45 -6.65 -13.58 8.83
CA VAL A 45 -5.48 -14.06 8.07
C VAL A 45 -5.24 -13.12 6.88
N PHE A 46 -4.19 -12.29 6.97
CA PHE A 46 -3.79 -11.31 5.95
C PHE A 46 -4.91 -10.36 5.49
N GLY A 47 -5.75 -9.90 6.42
CA GLY A 47 -6.75 -8.87 6.15
C GLY A 47 -6.09 -7.51 5.96
N ILE A 48 -5.76 -7.15 4.72
CA ILE A 48 -5.39 -5.77 4.38
C ILE A 48 -6.69 -4.96 4.33
N ASP A 49 -7.10 -4.41 5.47
CA ASP A 49 -8.21 -3.45 5.52
C ASP A 49 -7.76 -2.16 4.80
N GLY A 50 -8.02 -2.11 3.50
CA GLY A 50 -7.57 -1.02 2.61
C GLY A 50 -8.09 0.36 3.00
N ARG A 51 -9.11 0.44 3.87
CA ARG A 51 -9.66 1.72 4.37
C ARG A 51 -8.91 2.25 5.59
N ASN A 52 -8.49 1.37 6.51
CA ASN A 52 -7.78 1.81 7.72
C ASN A 52 -6.29 2.02 7.52
N ASN A 53 -5.66 1.35 6.57
CA ASN A 53 -4.20 1.43 6.40
C ASN A 53 -3.76 2.68 5.62
N SER A 54 -4.57 3.14 4.66
CA SER A 54 -4.25 4.33 3.85
C SER A 54 -4.26 5.60 4.69
N MET A 55 -5.28 5.79 5.53
CA MET A 55 -5.39 6.96 6.42
C MET A 55 -4.20 7.08 7.38
N LYS A 56 -3.73 5.96 7.93
CA LYS A 56 -2.53 5.91 8.79
C LYS A 56 -1.26 6.34 8.06
N ILE A 57 -1.12 6.03 6.77
CA ILE A 57 0.06 6.44 5.99
C ILE A 57 0.08 7.96 5.79
N TYR A 58 -1.08 8.59 5.56
CA TYR A 58 -1.19 10.05 5.50
C TYR A 58 -0.82 10.72 6.83
N GLU A 59 -1.23 10.13 7.96
CA GLU A 59 -0.86 10.61 9.30
C GLU A 59 0.63 10.41 9.63
N LEU A 60 1.24 9.32 9.15
CA LEU A 60 2.65 9.01 9.39
C LEU A 60 3.60 9.86 8.54
N PHE A 61 3.19 10.23 7.33
CA PHE A 61 4.04 10.97 6.38
C PHE A 61 3.34 12.23 5.84
N PRO A 62 2.91 13.15 6.72
CA PRO A 62 2.18 14.35 6.31
C PRO A 62 3.02 15.26 5.41
N THR A 63 4.35 15.22 5.56
CA THR A 63 5.29 16.00 4.76
C THR A 63 5.45 15.52 3.32
N VAL A 64 5.18 14.25 3.05
CA VAL A 64 5.25 13.68 1.69
C VAL A 64 3.96 13.95 0.91
N PHE A 65 2.83 13.99 1.62
CA PHE A 65 1.51 14.20 1.04
C PHE A 65 0.96 15.61 1.28
N GLY A 66 1.78 16.51 1.81
CA GLY A 66 1.44 17.93 1.87
C GLY A 66 1.34 18.49 0.45
N GLY A 67 0.34 19.31 0.18
CA GLY A 67 0.14 19.94 -1.15
C GLY A 67 1.20 21.00 -1.50
N GLU A 68 2.29 21.06 -0.75
CA GLU A 68 3.36 22.04 -0.89
C GLU A 68 4.56 21.43 -1.60
N LEU A 69 5.32 22.26 -2.32
CA LEU A 69 6.58 21.85 -2.93
C LEU A 69 7.64 21.66 -1.84
N GLY A 70 8.14 20.44 -1.72
CA GLY A 70 9.27 20.13 -0.84
C GLY A 70 10.59 20.69 -1.39
N GLN A 71 11.50 21.07 -0.49
CA GLN A 71 12.88 21.42 -0.85
C GLN A 71 13.81 20.22 -0.68
N PHE A 72 14.76 20.07 -1.60
CA PHE A 72 15.81 19.06 -1.47
C PHE A 72 16.76 19.44 -0.32
N LYS A 73 16.87 18.56 0.69
CA LYS A 73 17.67 18.77 1.92
C LYS A 73 19.03 18.06 1.90
N GLY A 74 19.40 17.45 0.77
CA GLY A 74 20.67 16.73 0.64
C GLY A 74 21.86 17.65 0.33
N GLU A 75 22.98 17.05 -0.07
CA GLU A 75 24.18 17.80 -0.43
C GLU A 75 24.01 18.62 -1.71
N PRO A 76 24.71 19.76 -1.84
CA PRO A 76 24.67 20.56 -3.06
C PRO A 76 24.92 19.73 -4.32
N ILE A 77 24.04 19.88 -5.30
CA ILE A 77 24.14 19.14 -6.56
C ILE A 77 25.28 19.71 -7.39
N LYS A 78 26.25 18.86 -7.75
CA LYS A 78 27.33 19.21 -8.68
C LYS A 78 26.96 18.73 -10.09
N LEU A 79 26.88 19.67 -11.02
CA LEU A 79 26.70 19.37 -12.44
C LEU A 79 28.08 19.13 -13.06
N GLU A 80 28.34 17.91 -13.55
CA GLU A 80 29.58 17.59 -14.25
C GLU A 80 29.48 17.98 -15.72
N LEU A 81 30.43 18.80 -16.18
CA LEU A 81 30.53 19.25 -17.57
C LEU A 81 31.62 18.48 -18.30
N ASN A 82 31.41 18.22 -19.58
CA ASN A 82 32.43 17.62 -20.43
C ASN A 82 33.67 18.52 -20.54
N LYS A 83 34.86 17.91 -20.52
CA LYS A 83 36.13 18.61 -20.67
C LYS A 83 36.19 19.27 -22.05
N GLY A 84 36.19 20.61 -22.08
CA GLY A 84 36.19 21.40 -23.32
C GLY A 84 34.88 22.13 -23.63
N THR A 85 33.86 22.03 -22.77
CA THR A 85 32.60 22.76 -22.98
C THR A 85 32.80 24.26 -22.71
N THR A 86 32.37 25.11 -23.64
CA THR A 86 32.41 26.57 -23.50
C THR A 86 31.03 27.12 -23.13
N PRO A 87 30.94 28.11 -22.20
CA PRO A 87 29.68 28.80 -21.94
C PRO A 87 29.13 29.45 -23.21
N ILE A 88 27.83 29.32 -23.43
CA ILE A 88 27.12 29.97 -24.53
C ILE A 88 26.17 31.03 -23.98
N PHE A 89 26.13 32.18 -24.63
CA PHE A 89 25.13 33.20 -24.35
C PHE A 89 24.06 33.18 -25.43
N LEU A 90 22.81 32.91 -25.04
CA LEU A 90 21.66 32.88 -25.94
C LEU A 90 20.74 34.06 -25.62
N LYS A 91 20.30 34.79 -26.65
CA LYS A 91 19.28 35.83 -26.49
C LYS A 91 17.96 35.20 -26.04
N HIS A 92 17.25 35.88 -25.15
CA HIS A 92 15.92 35.45 -24.70
C HIS A 92 14.94 35.33 -25.88
N ARG A 93 14.00 34.38 -25.80
CA ARG A 93 12.93 34.28 -26.78
C ARG A 93 11.82 35.28 -26.45
N GLN A 94 11.20 35.85 -27.48
CA GLN A 94 10.04 36.73 -27.30
C GLN A 94 8.84 35.92 -26.80
N VAL A 95 8.30 36.29 -25.66
CA VAL A 95 7.08 35.68 -25.10
C VAL A 95 5.86 36.32 -25.77
N PRO A 96 4.91 35.53 -26.31
CA PRO A 96 3.67 36.04 -26.85
C PRO A 96 2.94 36.95 -25.86
N PHE A 97 2.38 38.07 -26.32
CA PHE A 97 1.76 39.08 -25.47
C PHE A 97 0.70 38.51 -24.51
N ALA A 98 -0.12 37.56 -24.99
CA ALA A 98 -1.14 36.90 -24.20
C ALA A 98 -0.58 36.05 -23.04
N LEU A 99 0.65 35.55 -23.15
CA LEU A 99 1.28 34.69 -22.14
C LEU A 99 2.12 35.49 -21.13
N LYS A 100 2.49 36.74 -21.43
CA LYS A 100 3.33 37.56 -20.54
C LYS A 100 2.78 37.65 -19.11
N PRO A 101 1.49 37.94 -18.87
CA PRO A 101 0.96 38.07 -17.50
C PRO A 101 1.03 36.76 -16.72
N ALA A 102 0.82 35.63 -17.38
CA ALA A 102 0.89 34.31 -16.75
C ALA A 102 2.34 33.94 -16.39
N VAL A 103 3.29 34.26 -17.28
CA VAL A 103 4.72 34.02 -17.06
C VAL A 103 5.26 34.91 -15.94
N GLU A 104 4.90 36.19 -15.92
CA GLU A 104 5.29 37.13 -14.86
C GLU A 104 4.76 36.69 -13.49
N LYS A 105 3.48 36.28 -13.42
CA LYS A 105 2.89 35.77 -12.19
C LYS A 105 3.63 34.54 -11.65
N GLU A 106 3.96 33.58 -12.50
CA GLU A 106 4.67 32.36 -12.09
C GLU A 106 6.13 32.68 -11.69
N LEU A 107 6.80 33.60 -12.40
CA LEU A 107 8.14 34.05 -12.04
C LEU A 107 8.17 34.69 -10.65
N ASP A 108 7.20 35.56 -10.34
CA ASP A 108 7.09 36.19 -9.01
C ASP A 108 6.86 35.14 -7.90
N GLN A 109 6.11 34.07 -8.20
CA GLN A 109 5.88 32.97 -7.26
C GLN A 109 7.13 32.12 -6.99
N LEU A 110 8.00 31.92 -7.99
CA LEU A 110 9.22 31.12 -7.84
C LEU A 110 10.37 31.88 -7.16
N VAL A 111 10.33 33.22 -7.16
CA VAL A 111 11.36 34.07 -6.56
C VAL A 111 11.08 34.33 -5.06
N GLN A 112 9.82 34.25 -4.64
CA GLN A 112 9.42 34.28 -3.22
C GLN A 112 9.83 33.02 -2.48
#